data_AF-A0A5D0GES5-F1
#
_entry.id   AF-A0A5D0GES5-F1
#
_cell.length_a   1.000
_cell.length_b   1.000
_cell.length_c   1.000
_cell.angle_alpha   90.00
_cell.angle_beta   90.00
_cell.angle_gamma   90.00
#
_symmetry.space_group_name_H-M   'P 1'
#
loop_
_entity.id
_entity.type
_entity.pdbx_description
1 polymer ?
#
loop_
_entity_poly.entity_id
_entity_poly.type
_entity_poly.pdbx_seq_one_letter_code
_entity_poly.pdbx_strand_id
1 'polypeptide(L)'
;MKTLLLALSLSFFTNFIFSQTEFARIEKNSNIQANILFHDLNKSKDTLLLKSESEILHIYSINSDYKREIDVYLGETDLQIPLSKLTKGKHVMVVDLNPKKIIFVIYINDNLPVASIEN
;
A
#
# COMPACT_ATOMS: atom_id res chain seq x y z
N MET A 1 -2.21 -55.06 -34.51
CA MET A 1 -1.20 -53.97 -34.51
C MET A 1 -1.96 -52.68 -34.79
N LYS A 2 -2.15 -51.83 -33.78
CA LYS A 2 -1.38 -50.58 -33.56
C LYS A 2 -1.64 -49.61 -34.74
N THR A 3 -2.34 -48.48 -34.61
CA THR A 3 -2.34 -47.50 -33.52
C THR A 3 -3.55 -46.56 -33.63
N LEU A 4 -4.20 -46.30 -32.49
CA LEU A 4 -5.19 -45.25 -32.29
C LEU A 4 -4.46 -43.89 -32.28
N LEU A 5 -4.70 -43.03 -33.27
CA LEU A 5 -4.13 -41.68 -33.30
C LEU A 5 -4.93 -40.79 -32.33
N LEU A 6 -4.45 -40.72 -31.09
CA LEU A 6 -4.95 -39.80 -30.07
C LEU A 6 -4.39 -38.41 -30.36
N ALA A 7 -5.16 -37.58 -31.08
CA ALA A 7 -4.83 -36.17 -31.28
C ALA A 7 -5.08 -35.43 -29.95
N LEU A 8 -4.04 -35.31 -29.13
CA LEU A 8 -4.07 -34.53 -27.90
C LEU A 8 -3.95 -33.03 -28.26
N SER A 9 -5.09 -32.39 -28.50
CA SER A 9 -5.16 -30.93 -28.66
C SER A 9 -4.84 -30.26 -27.32
N LEU A 10 -3.60 -29.78 -27.17
CA LEU A 10 -3.16 -29.04 -26.00
C LEU A 10 -3.61 -27.58 -26.15
N SER A 11 -4.85 -27.29 -25.78
CA SER A 11 -5.36 -25.92 -25.67
C SER A 11 -4.70 -25.25 -24.48
N PHE A 12 -3.58 -24.56 -24.72
CA PHE A 12 -3.01 -23.61 -23.77
C PHE A 12 -3.97 -22.42 -23.63
N PHE A 13 -4.83 -22.47 -22.63
CA PHE A 13 -5.54 -21.28 -22.15
C PHE A 13 -4.52 -20.36 -21.50
N THR A 14 -3.94 -19.44 -22.28
CA THR A 14 -3.15 -18.33 -21.73
C THR A 14 -4.10 -17.38 -21.02
N ASN A 15 -4.26 -17.56 -19.72
CA ASN A 15 -4.87 -16.53 -18.87
C ASN A 15 -3.91 -15.35 -18.86
N PHE A 16 -4.16 -14.35 -19.70
CA PHE A 16 -3.53 -13.03 -19.56
C PHE A 16 -4.07 -12.43 -18.25
N ILE A 17 -3.31 -12.58 -17.17
CA ILE A 17 -3.59 -11.86 -15.94
C ILE A 17 -3.20 -10.39 -16.21
N PHE A 18 -4.18 -9.59 -16.62
CA PHE A 18 -4.06 -8.15 -16.56
C PHE A 18 -4.00 -7.76 -15.08
N SER A 19 -2.78 -7.52 -14.59
CA SER A 19 -2.59 -6.91 -13.27
C SER A 19 -3.24 -5.53 -13.32
N GLN A 20 -4.37 -5.36 -12.62
CA GLN A 20 -4.93 -4.04 -12.39
C GLN A 20 -3.88 -3.21 -11.68
N THR A 21 -3.67 -1.97 -12.10
CA THR A 21 -2.71 -1.07 -11.46
C THR A 21 -3.16 -0.87 -10.01
N GLU A 22 -2.34 -1.30 -9.05
CA GLU A 22 -2.66 -1.11 -7.63
C GLU A 22 -2.73 0.38 -7.31
N PHE A 23 -3.76 0.84 -6.59
CA PHE A 23 -3.91 2.26 -6.23
C PHE A 23 -2.67 2.81 -5.52
N ALA A 24 -2.14 2.05 -4.56
CA ALA A 24 -0.90 2.39 -3.86
C ALA A 24 -0.04 1.15 -3.57
N ARG A 25 1.27 1.39 -3.42
CA ARG A 25 2.26 0.39 -3.01
C ARG A 25 3.04 0.91 -1.80
N ILE A 26 3.39 0.03 -0.88
CA ILE A 26 4.19 0.35 0.31
C ILE A 26 5.59 -0.26 0.21
N GLU A 27 6.61 0.52 0.57
CA GLU A 27 7.98 0.05 0.82
C GLU A 27 8.19 0.06 2.33
N LYS A 28 8.09 -1.13 2.93
CA LYS A 28 8.17 -1.31 4.38
C LYS A 28 9.54 -0.96 4.93
N ASN A 29 9.59 -0.46 6.16
CA ASN A 29 10.83 -0.31 6.89
C ASN A 29 11.37 -1.70 7.28
N SER A 30 12.55 -2.07 6.79
CA SER A 30 13.19 -3.37 7.04
C SER A 30 14.11 -3.37 8.27
N ASN A 31 14.27 -2.25 8.97
CA ASN A 31 15.06 -2.19 10.19
C ASN A 31 14.36 -2.99 11.29
N ILE A 32 15.07 -3.97 11.86
CA ILE A 32 14.55 -4.80 12.95
C ILE A 32 14.12 -3.99 14.18
N GLN A 33 14.73 -2.82 14.41
CA GLN A 33 14.38 -1.94 15.52
C GLN A 33 13.07 -1.15 15.29
N ALA A 34 12.55 -1.17 14.06
CA ALA A 34 11.28 -0.54 13.68
C ALA A 34 10.09 -1.52 13.72
N ASN A 35 10.31 -2.77 14.16
CA ASN A 35 9.28 -3.81 14.24
C ASN A 35 8.10 -3.47 15.18
N ILE A 36 8.28 -2.51 16.09
CA ILE A 36 7.23 -2.04 16.99
C ILE A 36 6.07 -1.32 16.27
N LEU A 37 6.27 -0.92 15.01
CA LEU A 37 5.25 -0.30 14.17
C LEU A 37 4.87 -1.24 13.02
N PHE A 38 3.73 -1.88 13.16
CA PHE A 38 3.06 -2.50 12.04
C PHE A 38 2.54 -1.43 11.08
N HIS A 39 2.84 -1.59 9.80
CA HIS A 39 2.39 -0.72 8.72
C HIS A 39 2.11 -1.57 7.47
N ASP A 40 0.89 -1.48 6.96
CA ASP A 40 0.49 -2.14 5.72
C ASP A 40 -0.66 -1.38 5.04
N LEU A 41 -1.00 -1.79 3.83
CA LEU A 41 -2.17 -1.30 3.12
C LEU A 41 -3.32 -2.28 3.30
N ASN A 42 -4.55 -1.75 3.36
CA ASN A 42 -5.75 -2.59 3.30
C ASN A 42 -5.86 -3.33 1.95
N LYS A 43 -6.89 -4.18 1.81
CA LYS A 43 -7.07 -5.04 0.63
C LYS A 43 -7.18 -4.26 -0.69
N SER A 44 -7.89 -3.12 -0.70
CA SER A 44 -8.05 -2.25 -1.88
C SER A 44 -6.86 -1.31 -2.10
N LYS A 45 -5.85 -1.34 -1.21
CA LYS A 45 -4.66 -0.49 -1.23
C LYS A 45 -4.92 1.00 -1.04
N ASP A 46 -6.13 1.40 -0.69
CA ASP A 46 -6.54 2.82 -0.56
C ASP A 46 -6.39 3.39 0.86
N THR A 47 -6.05 2.54 1.85
CA THR A 47 -5.94 2.93 3.25
C THR A 47 -4.66 2.36 3.86
N LEU A 48 -3.88 3.23 4.49
CA LEU A 48 -2.74 2.84 5.32
C LEU A 48 -3.23 2.44 6.71
N LEU A 49 -2.86 1.23 7.13
CA LEU A 49 -3.15 0.66 8.44
C LEU A 49 -1.88 0.76 9.29
N LEU A 50 -1.98 1.38 10.46
CA LEU A 50 -0.89 1.50 11.42
C LEU A 50 -1.30 0.88 12.75
N LYS A 51 -0.42 0.06 13.32
CA LYS A 51 -0.56 -0.42 14.70
C LYS A 51 0.79 -0.37 15.37
N SER A 52 0.83 0.14 16.59
CA SER A 52 2.06 0.34 17.34
C SER A 52 1.95 -0.20 18.76
N GLU A 53 3.06 -0.69 19.30
CA GLU A 53 3.17 -1.07 20.71
C GLU A 53 3.16 0.15 21.65
N SER A 54 3.49 1.35 21.13
CA SER A 54 3.41 2.63 21.85
C SER A 54 2.62 3.68 21.07
N GLU A 55 2.21 4.77 21.73
CA GLU A 55 1.39 5.82 21.13
C GLU A 55 2.05 6.44 19.89
N ILE A 56 1.26 6.56 18.83
CA ILE A 56 1.58 7.35 17.63
C ILE A 56 1.24 8.80 17.94
N LEU A 57 2.27 9.59 18.24
CA LEU A 57 2.16 10.99 18.65
C LEU A 57 1.92 11.93 17.46
N HIS A 58 2.52 11.60 16.32
CA HIS A 58 2.49 12.43 15.13
C HIS A 58 2.72 11.56 13.89
N ILE A 59 1.98 11.80 12.83
CA ILE A 59 2.28 11.24 11.51
C ILE A 59 2.17 12.33 10.46
N TYR A 60 3.14 12.34 9.57
CA TYR A 60 3.12 13.21 8.41
C TYR A 60 3.72 12.54 7.18
N SER A 61 3.29 13.00 6.00
CA SER A 61 3.87 12.64 4.72
C SER A 61 4.77 13.76 4.20
N ILE A 62 5.77 13.43 3.40
CA ILE A 62 6.52 14.38 2.57
C ILE A 62 6.49 13.87 1.14
N ASN A 63 5.89 14.63 0.24
CA ASN A 63 5.86 14.32 -1.19
C ASN A 63 7.10 14.89 -1.93
N SER A 64 7.22 14.65 -3.23
CA SER A 64 8.34 15.15 -4.06
C SER A 64 8.45 16.68 -4.12
N ASP A 65 7.37 17.41 -3.85
CA ASP A 65 7.33 18.87 -3.78
C ASP A 65 7.59 19.40 -2.36
N TYR A 66 8.05 18.54 -1.43
CA TYR A 66 8.24 18.83 -0.01
C TYR A 66 6.97 19.28 0.74
N LYS A 67 5.79 19.02 0.17
CA LYS A 67 4.51 19.30 0.83
C LYS A 67 4.15 18.17 1.79
N ARG A 68 3.48 18.56 2.87
CA ARG A 68 2.84 17.64 3.80
C ARG A 68 1.35 17.57 3.51
N GLU A 69 0.92 16.43 2.99
CA GLU A 69 -0.49 16.19 2.66
C GLU A 69 -1.20 15.37 3.74
N ILE A 70 -0.41 14.71 4.59
CA ILE A 70 -0.78 14.24 5.91
C ILE A 70 0.11 15.00 6.91
N ASP A 71 -0.49 15.58 7.94
CA ASP A 71 0.20 16.18 9.08
C ASP A 71 -0.78 16.22 10.26
N VAL A 72 -0.74 15.20 11.12
CA VAL A 72 -1.74 15.01 12.18
C VAL A 72 -1.09 14.55 13.48
N TYR A 73 -1.48 15.18 14.58
CA TYR A 73 -1.06 14.84 15.95
C TYR A 73 -2.15 14.04 16.63
N LEU A 74 -1.78 12.88 17.16
CA LEU A 74 -2.68 11.85 17.63
C LEU A 74 -2.07 11.21 18.89
N GLY A 75 -2.84 10.47 19.67
CA GLY A 75 -2.34 9.75 20.86
C GLY A 75 -2.80 8.30 20.84
N GLU A 76 -2.89 7.73 19.64
CA GLU A 76 -3.54 6.45 19.39
C GLU A 76 -2.50 5.37 19.06
N THR A 77 -2.83 4.12 19.32
CA THR A 77 -1.96 2.97 19.01
C THR A 77 -2.40 2.20 17.76
N ASP A 78 -3.60 2.46 17.26
CA ASP A 78 -4.18 1.86 16.05
C ASP A 78 -4.78 2.99 15.21
N LEU A 79 -4.39 3.07 13.93
CA LEU A 79 -4.79 4.15 13.05
C LEU A 79 -5.06 3.67 11.64
N GLN A 80 -6.06 4.28 11.00
CA GLN A 80 -6.35 4.08 9.59
C GLN A 80 -6.33 5.42 8.87
N ILE A 81 -5.48 5.54 7.84
CA ILE A 81 -5.31 6.77 7.08
C ILE A 81 -5.74 6.53 5.63
N PRO A 82 -6.85 7.14 5.18
CA PRO A 82 -7.22 7.13 3.78
C PRO A 82 -6.15 7.81 2.93
N LEU A 83 -5.72 7.15 1.87
CA LEU A 83 -4.68 7.63 0.94
C LEU A 83 -5.26 8.39 -0.25
N SER A 84 -6.60 8.45 -0.37
CA SER A 84 -7.33 9.07 -1.48
C SER A 84 -7.07 10.56 -1.70
N LYS A 85 -6.57 11.25 -0.67
CA LYS A 85 -6.25 12.69 -0.73
C LYS A 85 -4.79 12.96 -1.07
N LEU A 86 -3.95 11.93 -1.11
CA LEU A 86 -2.55 12.08 -1.46
C LEU A 86 -2.39 12.24 -2.97
N THR A 87 -1.49 13.14 -3.37
CA THR A 87 -1.10 13.31 -4.77
C THR A 87 -0.36 12.09 -5.28
N LYS A 88 -0.46 11.84 -6.59
CA LYS A 88 0.27 10.77 -7.27
C LYS A 88 1.77 10.94 -7.08
N GLY A 89 2.46 9.85 -6.78
CA GLY A 89 3.91 9.80 -6.64
C GLY A 89 4.38 9.24 -5.31
N LYS A 90 5.65 9.53 -4.99
CA LYS A 90 6.33 9.04 -3.79
C LYS A 90 5.99 9.93 -2.59
N HIS A 91 5.61 9.30 -1.49
CA HIS A 91 5.40 9.90 -0.18
C HIS A 91 6.29 9.23 0.85
N VAL A 92 7.17 9.99 1.48
CA VAL A 92 7.90 9.53 2.67
C VAL A 92 6.99 9.71 3.87
N MET A 93 6.62 8.60 4.50
CA MET A 93 5.81 8.57 5.71
C MET A 93 6.73 8.63 6.92
N VAL A 94 6.45 9.55 7.82
CA VAL A 94 7.17 9.68 9.10
C VAL A 94 6.19 9.52 10.24
N VAL A 95 6.46 8.54 11.09
CA VAL A 95 5.65 8.22 12.26
C VAL A 95 6.46 8.47 13.51
N ASP A 96 6.00 9.38 14.35
CA ASP A 96 6.58 9.70 15.64
C ASP A 96 5.93 8.86 16.73
N LEU A 97 6.74 8.07 17.41
CA LEU A 97 6.39 7.26 18.57
C LEU A 97 7.21 7.74 19.76
N ASN A 98 6.76 7.48 20.98
CA ASN A 98 7.60 7.63 22.15
C ASN A 98 8.44 6.35 22.37
N PRO A 99 9.80 6.35 22.25
CA PRO A 99 10.71 7.44 21.89
C PRO A 99 11.27 7.37 20.46
N LYS A 100 10.69 6.56 19.56
CA LYS A 100 11.26 6.27 18.23
C LYS A 100 10.55 7.04 17.12
N LYS A 101 11.31 7.43 16.09
CA LYS A 101 10.76 7.90 14.83
C LYS A 101 10.99 6.86 13.74
N ILE A 102 9.91 6.39 13.11
CA ILE A 102 9.96 5.33 12.09
C ILE A 102 9.54 5.92 10.74
N ILE A 103 10.32 5.61 9.71
CA ILE A 103 10.16 6.16 8.36
C ILE A 103 9.97 5.01 7.38
N PHE A 104 9.00 5.15 6.48
CA PHE A 104 8.78 4.22 5.37
C PHE A 104 8.20 4.98 4.17
N VAL A 105 7.98 4.32 3.04
CA VAL A 105 7.54 4.99 1.81
C VAL A 105 6.24 4.40 1.29
N ILE A 106 5.36 5.25 0.79
CA ILE A 106 4.18 4.88 0.02
C ILE A 106 4.28 5.51 -1.38
N TYR A 107 3.93 4.75 -2.41
CA TYR A 107 3.74 5.25 -3.76
C TYR A 107 2.26 5.26 -4.08
N ILE A 108 1.74 6.41 -4.48
CA ILE A 108 0.38 6.56 -5.02
C ILE A 108 0.48 6.47 -6.54
N ASN A 109 -0.14 5.45 -7.14
CA ASN A 109 -0.01 5.15 -8.57
C ASN A 109 -1.16 5.73 -9.39
N ASP A 110 -2.35 5.82 -8.81
CA ASP A 110 -3.56 6.25 -9.51
C ASP A 110 -4.45 7.16 -8.66
N ASN A 111 -5.25 8.00 -9.32
CA ASN A 111 -6.17 8.92 -8.68
C ASN A 111 -7.52 8.22 -8.43
N LEU A 112 -7.61 7.50 -7.30
CA LEU A 112 -8.77 6.71 -6.84
C LEU A 112 -9.21 5.61 -7.84
N PRO A 113 -9.55 4.41 -7.38
CA PRO A 113 -10.32 3.51 -8.23
C PRO A 113 -11.67 4.20 -8.48
N VAL A 114 -11.87 4.72 -9.69
CA VAL A 114 -13.20 5.05 -10.17
C VAL A 114 -13.96 3.73 -10.08
N ALA A 115 -14.81 3.59 -9.06
CA ALA A 115 -15.75 2.50 -9.01
C ALA A 115 -16.43 2.48 -10.38
N SER A 116 -16.25 1.38 -11.11
CA SER A 116 -16.86 1.18 -12.42
C SER A 116 -18.37 1.34 -12.24
N ILE A 117 -18.88 2.52 -12.56
CA ILE A 117 -20.29 2.72 -12.84
C ILE A 117 -20.49 2.04 -14.19
N GLU A 118 -20.78 0.74 -14.15
CA GLU A 118 -21.34 0.03 -15.29
C GLU A 118 -22.70 0.67 -15.59
N ASN A 119 -22.78 1.35 -16.74
CA ASN A 119 -24.05 1.71 -17.40
C ASN A 119 -24.41 0.62 -18.40
#